data_AF-A0A7S4PQ90-F1
#
_entry.id   AF-A0A7S4PQ90-F1
#
_cell.length_a   1.000
_cell.length_b   1.000
_cell.length_c   1.000
_cell.angle_alpha   90.00
_cell.angle_beta   90.00
_cell.angle_gamma   90.00
#
_symmetry.space_group_name_H-M   'P 1'
#
loop_
_entity.id
_entity.type
_entity.pdbx_description
1 polymer ?
#
loop_
_entity_poly.entity_id
_entity_poly.type
_entity_poly.pdbx_seq_one_letter_code
_entity_poly.pdbx_strand_id
1 'polypeptide(L)'
;DNMELPDGLIFGIPVVFDTDDEDLQPGTTVLIKDGDRDIATIEFTDKYSPDKPKETLKVYGTSQIEHPGSLMVATQRGKYYMGGKVTGLNRPIRDFPCKTPAEVRAELPAGDVVAFQCRNPVHRAHYELFTRALDAENVEEDGVVLVHPTCGPTQADDIPGDVRYKTYEVLKEETANPKVFWEYLPYSMHMAGPREAIQHMMIRKNYG
;
A
#
# COMPACT_ATOMS: atom_id res chain seq x y z
N ASP A 1 0.94 -18.22 -6.78
CA ASP A 1 0.09 -18.80 -7.85
C ASP A 1 -1.39 -18.44 -7.68
N ASN A 2 -2.00 -18.61 -6.49
CA ASN A 2 -3.46 -18.51 -6.32
C ASN A 2 -4.00 -17.18 -5.75
N MET A 3 -3.15 -16.18 -5.49
CA MET A 3 -3.54 -14.93 -4.79
C MET A 3 -4.10 -15.18 -3.38
N GLU A 4 -3.58 -16.20 -2.70
CA GLU A 4 -3.99 -16.62 -1.36
C GLU A 4 -2.74 -17.01 -0.57
N LEU A 5 -2.78 -16.79 0.74
CA LEU A 5 -1.82 -17.32 1.71
C LEU A 5 -2.07 -18.83 1.94
N PRO A 6 -1.13 -19.56 2.59
CA PRO A 6 -1.30 -21.00 2.85
C PRO A 6 -2.55 -21.38 3.64
N ASP A 7 -3.11 -20.45 4.41
CA ASP A 7 -4.34 -20.62 5.18
C ASP A 7 -5.63 -20.30 4.39
N GLY A 8 -5.49 -19.94 3.11
CA GLY A 8 -6.60 -19.57 2.23
C GLY A 8 -7.01 -18.09 2.30
N LEU A 9 -6.33 -17.26 3.11
CA LEU A 9 -6.60 -15.83 3.12
C LEU A 9 -6.20 -15.21 1.78
N ILE A 10 -7.14 -14.56 1.09
CA ILE A 10 -6.85 -13.81 -0.14
C ILE A 10 -5.73 -12.78 0.13
N PHE A 11 -4.71 -12.76 -0.74
CA PHE A 11 -3.56 -11.85 -0.68
C PHE A 11 -2.99 -11.63 -2.08
N GLY A 12 -3.10 -10.41 -2.61
CA GLY A 12 -2.92 -10.13 -4.04
C GLY A 12 -1.48 -10.17 -4.53
N ILE A 13 -0.53 -9.71 -3.70
CA ILE A 13 0.86 -9.48 -4.10
C ILE A 13 1.81 -10.01 -3.02
N PRO A 14 2.92 -10.70 -3.35
CA PRO A 14 3.89 -11.12 -2.36
C PRO A 14 4.58 -9.92 -1.69
N VAL A 15 4.57 -9.89 -0.35
CA VAL A 15 5.37 -8.99 0.48
C VAL A 15 6.51 -9.79 1.08
N VAL A 16 7.73 -9.51 0.66
CA VAL A 16 8.93 -10.29 0.98
C VAL A 16 10.04 -9.37 1.46
N PHE A 17 10.95 -9.90 2.27
CA PHE A 17 12.24 -9.27 2.53
C PHE A 17 13.25 -9.85 1.55
N ASP A 18 13.87 -9.02 0.71
CA ASP A 18 14.90 -9.46 -0.23
C ASP A 18 16.31 -9.06 0.21
N THR A 19 17.31 -9.86 -0.19
CA THR A 19 18.72 -9.62 0.13
C THR A 19 19.65 -10.30 -0.89
N ASP A 20 20.84 -9.74 -1.06
CA ASP A 20 21.97 -10.40 -1.74
C ASP A 20 22.99 -11.00 -0.76
N ASP A 21 22.80 -10.75 0.55
CA ASP A 21 23.69 -11.25 1.60
C ASP A 21 23.59 -12.78 1.69
N GLU A 22 24.67 -13.48 1.35
CA GLU A 22 24.75 -14.94 1.42
C GLU A 22 24.86 -15.44 2.87
N ASP A 23 25.42 -14.65 3.79
CA ASP A 23 25.67 -15.00 5.19
C ASP A 23 24.44 -14.82 6.08
N LEU A 24 23.45 -14.02 5.62
CA LEU A 24 22.18 -13.90 6.32
C LEU A 24 21.37 -15.21 6.22
N GLN A 25 21.25 -15.96 7.31
CA GLN A 25 20.64 -17.29 7.35
C GLN A 25 19.42 -17.37 8.27
N PRO A 26 18.49 -18.32 8.05
CA PRO A 26 17.43 -18.62 9.01
C PRO A 26 17.96 -18.87 10.43
N GLY A 27 17.21 -18.42 11.45
CA GLY A 27 17.63 -18.39 12.84
C GLY A 27 18.34 -17.09 13.25
N THR A 28 18.63 -16.21 12.29
CA THR A 28 19.20 -14.88 12.57
C THR A 28 18.09 -13.89 12.92
N THR A 29 18.34 -13.04 13.92
CA THR A 29 17.52 -11.86 14.20
C THR A 29 18.26 -10.62 13.73
N VAL A 30 17.61 -9.81 12.88
CA VAL A 30 18.15 -8.55 12.40
C VAL A 30 17.35 -7.36 12.93
N LEU A 31 18.04 -6.25 13.13
CA LEU A 31 17.43 -4.95 13.44
C LEU A 31 17.28 -4.15 12.14
N ILE A 32 16.05 -3.76 11.82
CA ILE A 32 15.71 -2.89 10.69
C ILE A 32 15.74 -1.45 11.17
N LYS A 33 16.49 -0.60 10.47
CA LYS A 33 16.63 0.82 10.77
C LYS A 33 16.15 1.70 9.61
N ASP A 34 15.69 2.89 9.96
CA ASP A 34 15.43 4.02 9.06
C ASP A 34 16.36 5.15 9.47
N GLY A 35 17.48 5.31 8.76
CA GLY A 35 18.63 6.08 9.26
C GLY A 35 19.13 5.51 10.60
N ASP A 36 19.20 6.36 11.61
CA ASP A 36 19.60 5.95 12.98
C ASP A 36 18.43 5.40 13.82
N ARG A 37 17.20 5.46 13.31
CA ARG A 37 16.00 5.06 14.05
C ARG A 37 15.74 3.56 13.94
N ASP A 38 15.62 2.89 15.07
CA ASP A 38 15.25 1.48 15.14
C ASP A 38 13.74 1.29 14.83
N ILE A 39 13.41 0.55 13.77
CA ILE A 39 12.02 0.39 13.29
C ILE A 39 11.42 -0.92 13.75
N ALA A 40 12.10 -2.04 13.53
CA ALA A 40 11.59 -3.37 13.83
C ALA A 40 12.74 -4.37 13.95
N THR A 41 12.48 -5.51 14.58
CA THR A 41 13.32 -6.70 14.41
C THR A 41 12.64 -7.72 13.53
N ILE A 42 13.42 -8.49 12.77
CA ILE A 42 12.93 -9.65 12.01
C ILE A 42 13.73 -10.88 12.44
N GLU A 43 13.03 -11.89 12.92
CA GLU A 43 13.57 -13.22 13.15
C GLU A 43 13.30 -14.08 11.91
N PHE A 44 14.33 -14.35 11.11
CA PHE A 44 14.18 -15.06 9.84
C PHE A 44 14.01 -16.57 10.06
N THR A 45 13.03 -17.15 9.38
CA THR A 45 12.70 -18.57 9.47
C THR A 45 12.98 -19.33 8.18
N ASP A 46 13.05 -18.64 7.04
CA ASP A 46 13.38 -19.24 5.76
C ASP A 46 14.20 -18.31 4.85
N LYS A 47 14.83 -18.91 3.84
CA LYS A 47 15.58 -18.23 2.77
C LYS A 47 15.47 -19.07 1.50
N TYR A 48 15.11 -18.45 0.39
CA TYR A 48 15.03 -19.13 -0.90
C TYR A 48 15.39 -18.20 -2.05
N SER A 49 15.79 -18.78 -3.18
CA SER A 49 15.97 -18.04 -4.43
C SER A 49 14.68 -18.16 -5.25
N PRO A 50 13.95 -17.05 -5.51
CA PRO A 50 12.72 -17.09 -6.27
C PRO A 50 12.97 -17.25 -7.77
N ASP A 51 12.01 -17.86 -8.47
CA ASP A 51 11.89 -17.74 -9.93
C ASP A 51 11.25 -16.38 -10.26
N LYS A 52 12.10 -15.36 -10.43
CA LYS A 52 11.68 -13.98 -10.70
C LYS A 52 10.86 -13.83 -11.99
N PRO A 53 11.22 -14.47 -13.13
CA PRO A 53 10.36 -14.51 -14.31
C PRO A 53 8.97 -15.09 -14.04
N LYS A 54 8.87 -16.19 -13.29
CA LYS A 54 7.58 -16.76 -12.89
C LYS A 54 6.81 -15.81 -11.99
N GLU A 55 7.46 -15.21 -10.99
CA GLU A 55 6.84 -14.24 -10.09
C GLU A 55 6.22 -13.09 -10.87
N THR A 56 7.01 -12.47 -11.75
CA THR A 56 6.57 -11.30 -12.53
C THR A 56 5.43 -11.64 -13.48
N LEU A 57 5.52 -12.75 -14.22
CA LEU A 57 4.43 -13.22 -15.08
C LEU A 57 3.14 -13.46 -14.28
N LYS A 58 3.25 -14.03 -13.07
CA LYS A 58 2.07 -14.33 -12.25
C LYS A 58 1.49 -13.09 -11.55
N VAL A 59 2.33 -12.16 -11.11
CA VAL A 59 1.91 -10.98 -10.34
C VAL A 59 1.51 -9.81 -11.25
N TYR A 60 2.31 -9.54 -12.27
CA TYR A 60 2.14 -8.39 -13.17
C TYR A 60 1.53 -8.76 -14.53
N GLY A 61 1.31 -10.05 -14.79
CA GLY A 61 0.81 -10.54 -16.08
C GLY A 61 1.87 -10.56 -17.20
N THR A 62 3.09 -10.11 -16.91
CA THR A 62 4.20 -10.04 -17.86
C THR A 62 5.54 -10.10 -17.15
N SER A 63 6.56 -10.68 -17.79
CA SER A 63 7.96 -10.62 -17.35
C SER A 63 8.80 -9.61 -18.14
N GLN A 64 8.14 -8.76 -18.93
CA GLN A 64 8.78 -7.69 -19.70
C GLN A 64 9.23 -6.55 -18.79
N ILE A 65 10.44 -6.03 -19.00
CA ILE A 65 11.05 -4.98 -18.16
C ILE A 65 10.40 -3.61 -18.33
N GLU A 66 9.57 -3.43 -19.35
CA GLU A 66 8.76 -2.23 -19.56
C GLU A 66 7.69 -2.07 -18.47
N HIS A 67 7.26 -3.17 -17.84
CA HIS A 67 6.36 -3.11 -16.70
C HIS A 67 7.12 -2.69 -15.43
N PRO A 68 6.70 -1.63 -14.70
CA PRO A 68 7.43 -1.12 -13.54
C PRO A 68 7.74 -2.17 -12.47
N GLY A 69 6.75 -3.00 -12.13
CA GLY A 69 6.93 -4.09 -11.17
C GLY A 69 7.92 -5.17 -11.63
N SER A 70 8.00 -5.44 -12.93
CA SER A 70 8.92 -6.44 -13.48
C SER A 70 10.35 -5.89 -13.54
N LEU A 71 10.51 -4.61 -13.87
CA LEU A 71 11.79 -3.90 -13.77
C LEU A 71 12.33 -3.93 -12.34
N MET A 72 11.49 -3.59 -11.36
CA MET A 72 11.86 -3.59 -9.93
C MET A 72 12.32 -4.97 -9.47
N VAL A 73 11.57 -6.04 -9.78
CA VAL A 73 11.97 -7.41 -9.41
C VAL A 73 13.29 -7.81 -10.07
N ALA A 74 13.49 -7.43 -11.32
CA ALA A 74 14.69 -7.79 -12.09
C ALA A 74 15.95 -7.02 -11.67
N THR A 75 15.83 -5.75 -11.26
CA THR A 75 16.98 -4.84 -11.12
C THR A 75 17.20 -4.30 -9.71
N GLN A 76 16.19 -4.30 -8.85
CA GLN A 76 16.26 -3.69 -7.52
C GLN A 76 16.19 -4.74 -6.41
N ARG A 77 15.35 -5.77 -6.58
CA ARG A 77 15.27 -6.85 -5.58
C ARG A 77 16.54 -7.70 -5.59
N GLY A 78 17.00 -8.07 -4.41
CA GLY A 78 18.09 -9.01 -4.21
C GLY A 78 17.79 -10.43 -4.72
N LYS A 79 18.82 -11.27 -4.66
CA LYS A 79 18.83 -12.66 -5.12
C LYS A 79 17.98 -13.60 -4.27
N TYR A 80 17.89 -13.35 -2.96
CA TYR A 80 17.18 -14.20 -2.02
C TYR A 80 15.97 -13.49 -1.45
N TYR A 81 14.90 -14.24 -1.23
CA TYR A 81 13.76 -13.81 -0.42
C TYR A 81 13.78 -14.56 0.91
N MET A 82 13.40 -13.84 1.96
CA MET A 82 13.35 -14.33 3.32
C MET A 82 12.03 -13.93 3.98
N GLY A 83 11.49 -14.87 4.73
CA GLY A 83 10.32 -14.74 5.58
C GLY A 83 10.71 -14.88 7.05
N GLY A 84 9.92 -14.27 7.92
CA GLY A 84 10.22 -14.24 9.34
C GLY A 84 9.19 -13.46 10.14
N LYS A 85 9.28 -13.61 11.46
CA LYS A 85 8.41 -12.86 12.38
C LYS A 85 8.94 -11.45 12.54
N VAL A 86 8.10 -10.46 12.28
CA VAL A 86 8.41 -9.04 12.47
C VAL A 86 7.90 -8.57 13.84
N THR A 87 8.76 -7.91 14.61
CA THR A 87 8.39 -7.22 15.86
C THR A 87 8.63 -5.72 15.71
N GLY A 88 7.56 -4.93 15.70
CA GLY A 88 7.66 -3.48 15.56
C GLY A 88 8.17 -2.79 16.83
N LEU A 89 9.12 -1.87 16.68
CA LEU A 89 9.68 -1.04 17.75
C LEU A 89 9.22 0.41 17.63
N ASN A 90 9.29 0.97 16.42
CA ASN A 90 8.86 2.33 16.10
C ASN A 90 8.25 2.40 14.71
N ARG A 91 7.55 3.51 14.42
CA ARG A 91 7.10 3.87 13.07
C ARG A 91 8.18 4.68 12.33
N PRO A 92 8.29 4.55 10.99
CA PRO A 92 9.08 5.45 10.15
C PRO A 92 8.59 6.89 10.26
N ILE A 93 9.51 7.85 10.09
CA ILE A 93 9.18 9.28 10.03
C ILE A 93 8.84 9.61 8.57
N ARG A 94 7.82 10.43 8.35
CA ARG A 94 7.33 10.79 7.01
C ARG A 94 6.98 12.26 6.94
N ASP A 95 7.04 12.81 5.74
CA ASP A 95 6.73 14.23 5.45
C ASP A 95 5.22 14.53 5.41
N PHE A 96 4.39 13.51 5.58
CA PHE A 96 2.93 13.61 5.59
C PHE A 96 2.34 12.78 6.74
N PRO A 97 1.15 13.16 7.27
CA PRO A 97 0.49 12.41 8.33
C PRO A 97 0.09 11.02 7.84
N CYS A 98 0.42 9.98 8.60
CA CYS A 98 0.02 8.60 8.30
C CYS A 98 -0.65 7.97 9.52
N LYS A 99 -1.97 8.20 9.65
CA LYS A 99 -2.75 7.53 10.68
C LYS A 99 -2.73 6.02 10.46
N THR A 100 -2.75 5.30 11.57
CA THR A 100 -2.86 3.84 11.61
C THR A 100 -4.28 3.41 11.29
N PRO A 101 -4.49 2.13 10.92
CA PRO A 101 -5.84 1.59 10.78
C PRO A 101 -6.72 1.82 12.01
N ALA A 102 -6.17 1.73 13.23
CA ALA A 102 -6.94 1.98 14.45
C ALA A 102 -7.31 3.45 14.62
N GLU A 103 -6.40 4.38 14.32
CA GLU A 103 -6.66 5.83 14.39
C GLU A 103 -7.71 6.24 13.34
N VAL A 104 -7.63 5.74 12.10
CA VAL A 104 -8.62 6.05 11.05
C VAL A 104 -10.00 5.51 11.42
N ARG A 105 -10.09 4.25 11.89
CA ARG A 105 -11.37 3.66 12.35
C ARG A 105 -12.03 4.46 13.48
N ALA A 106 -11.24 5.07 14.35
CA ALA A 106 -11.76 5.84 15.47
C ALA A 106 -12.37 7.18 15.05
N GLU A 107 -12.03 7.68 13.86
CA GLU A 107 -12.52 8.95 13.33
C GLU A 107 -13.65 8.79 12.31
N LEU A 108 -13.74 7.64 11.66
CA LEU A 108 -14.84 7.32 10.76
C LEU A 108 -16.15 7.16 11.54
N PRO A 109 -17.28 7.64 11.00
CA PRO A 109 -18.59 7.39 11.58
C PRO A 109 -18.94 5.91 11.50
N ALA A 110 -19.94 5.49 12.27
CA ALA A 110 -20.60 4.22 12.03
C ALA A 110 -21.35 4.25 10.69
N GLY A 111 -21.49 3.10 10.03
CA GLY A 111 -22.15 2.96 8.73
C GLY A 111 -21.17 2.67 7.61
N ASP A 112 -21.64 2.82 6.37
CA ASP A 112 -20.86 2.51 5.18
C ASP A 112 -19.77 3.55 4.89
N VAL A 113 -18.56 3.06 4.58
CA VAL A 113 -17.42 3.87 4.17
C VAL A 113 -16.96 3.46 2.77
N VAL A 114 -17.08 4.39 1.82
CA VAL A 114 -16.57 4.22 0.45
C VAL A 114 -15.15 4.74 0.37
N ALA A 115 -14.18 3.86 0.15
CA ALA A 115 -12.79 4.27 0.03
C ALA A 115 -12.40 4.62 -1.42
N PHE A 116 -11.81 5.81 -1.61
CA PHE A 116 -11.24 6.23 -2.89
C PHE A 116 -9.71 6.18 -2.86
N GLN A 117 -9.13 5.29 -3.68
CA GLN A 117 -7.69 5.22 -3.93
C GLN A 117 -7.30 6.17 -5.05
N CYS A 118 -6.22 6.93 -4.87
CA CYS A 118 -5.55 7.60 -5.98
C CYS A 118 -4.05 7.74 -5.73
N ARG A 119 -3.31 7.93 -6.83
CA ARG A 119 -1.88 8.28 -6.84
C ARG A 119 -1.59 9.59 -7.58
N ASN A 120 -2.65 10.26 -8.02
CA ASN A 120 -2.60 11.48 -8.85
C ASN A 120 -3.26 12.65 -8.12
N PRO A 121 -2.99 13.90 -8.51
CA PRO A 121 -3.80 15.03 -8.06
C PRO A 121 -5.30 14.79 -8.30
N VAL A 122 -6.12 15.23 -7.34
CA VAL A 122 -7.58 15.15 -7.45
C VAL A 122 -8.05 16.38 -8.22
N HIS A 123 -8.83 16.14 -9.27
CA HIS A 123 -9.46 17.18 -10.08
C HIS A 123 -10.98 17.05 -9.93
N ARG A 124 -11.72 17.98 -10.51
CA ARG A 124 -13.20 18.00 -10.41
C ARG A 124 -13.85 16.66 -10.79
N ALA A 125 -13.37 15.99 -11.83
CA ALA A 125 -13.91 14.68 -12.23
C ALA A 125 -13.74 13.61 -11.13
N HIS A 126 -12.57 13.59 -10.46
CA HIS A 126 -12.31 12.69 -9.34
C HIS A 126 -13.19 13.03 -8.13
N TYR A 127 -13.34 14.32 -7.84
CA TYR A 127 -14.20 14.79 -6.75
C TYR A 127 -15.65 14.35 -6.96
N GLU A 128 -16.22 14.64 -8.13
CA GLU A 128 -17.58 14.20 -8.49
C GLU A 128 -17.73 12.68 -8.46
N LEU A 129 -16.71 11.94 -8.90
CA LEU A 129 -16.71 10.48 -8.89
C LEU A 129 -16.87 9.92 -7.48
N PHE A 130 -16.02 10.34 -6.53
CA PHE A 130 -16.10 9.76 -5.18
C PHE A 130 -17.29 10.29 -4.39
N THR A 131 -17.76 11.52 -4.63
CA THR A 131 -18.95 12.02 -3.94
C THR A 131 -20.21 11.33 -4.43
N ARG A 132 -20.34 11.07 -5.74
CA ARG A 132 -21.48 10.34 -6.31
C ARG A 132 -21.44 8.85 -6.04
N ALA A 133 -20.29 8.31 -5.64
CA ALA A 133 -20.22 6.92 -5.20
C ALA A 133 -21.10 6.65 -3.97
N LEU A 134 -21.45 7.69 -3.19
CA LEU A 134 -22.42 7.61 -2.11
C LEU A 134 -23.86 7.44 -2.58
N ASP A 135 -24.17 7.74 -3.85
CA ASP A 135 -25.51 7.58 -4.43
C ASP A 135 -25.76 6.14 -4.93
N ALA A 136 -24.78 5.24 -4.76
CA ALA A 136 -24.91 3.85 -5.19
C ALA A 136 -25.94 3.10 -4.33
N GLU A 137 -26.72 2.22 -4.95
CA GLU A 137 -27.82 1.48 -4.29
C GLU A 137 -27.37 0.60 -3.11
N ASN A 138 -26.07 0.28 -3.05
CA ASN A 138 -25.47 -0.56 -2.03
C ASN A 138 -24.68 0.24 -0.96
N VAL A 139 -24.94 1.54 -0.85
CA VAL A 139 -24.36 2.44 0.16
C VAL A 139 -25.50 3.06 0.97
N GLU A 140 -25.37 3.04 2.29
CA GLU A 140 -26.33 3.69 3.19
C GLU A 140 -26.43 5.21 2.96
N GLU A 141 -27.59 5.81 3.25
CA GLU A 141 -27.87 7.24 2.99
C GLU A 141 -26.91 8.20 3.73
N ASP A 142 -26.45 7.79 4.91
CA ASP A 142 -25.48 8.48 5.76
C ASP A 142 -24.03 8.02 5.53
N GLY A 143 -23.78 7.19 4.51
CA GLY A 143 -22.45 6.75 4.13
C GLY A 143 -21.50 7.91 3.83
N VAL A 144 -20.21 7.65 4.05
CA VAL A 144 -19.13 8.64 3.88
C VAL A 144 -18.03 8.14 2.95
N VAL A 145 -17.23 9.07 2.44
CA VAL A 145 -16.08 8.76 1.60
C VAL A 145 -14.80 8.87 2.41
N LEU A 146 -13.97 7.85 2.38
CA LEU A 146 -12.57 7.93 2.78
C LEU A 146 -11.70 8.13 1.53
N VAL A 147 -11.31 9.37 1.25
CA VAL A 147 -10.30 9.66 0.24
C VAL A 147 -8.94 9.30 0.81
N HIS A 148 -8.35 8.23 0.29
CA HIS A 148 -7.19 7.57 0.87
C HIS A 148 -6.02 7.46 -0.13
N PRO A 149 -5.48 8.59 -0.64
CA PRO A 149 -4.39 8.59 -1.62
C PRO A 149 -3.15 7.86 -1.11
N THR A 150 -2.44 7.23 -2.04
CA THR A 150 -1.09 6.70 -1.79
C THR A 150 -0.05 7.80 -1.92
N CYS A 151 0.68 8.07 -0.84
CA CYS A 151 1.73 9.08 -0.78
C CYS A 151 3.14 8.47 -0.66
N GLY A 152 3.26 7.14 -0.60
CA GLY A 152 4.54 6.44 -0.76
C GLY A 152 4.99 6.38 -2.23
N PRO A 153 5.99 5.53 -2.57
CA PRO A 153 6.42 5.33 -3.95
C PRO A 153 5.25 4.88 -4.84
N THR A 154 5.09 5.52 -6.00
CA THR A 154 4.07 5.19 -6.99
C THR A 154 4.71 4.89 -8.34
N GLN A 155 4.15 5.34 -9.47
CA GLN A 155 4.78 5.20 -10.78
C GLN A 155 5.93 6.20 -10.93
N ALA A 156 6.99 5.86 -11.67
CA ALA A 156 8.22 6.66 -11.75
C ALA A 156 8.03 8.07 -12.32
N ASP A 157 7.00 8.27 -13.14
CA ASP A 157 6.62 9.54 -13.78
C ASP A 157 5.48 10.28 -13.06
N ASP A 158 5.03 9.77 -11.90
CA ASP A 158 4.01 10.45 -11.11
C ASP A 158 4.56 11.72 -10.43
N ILE A 159 3.65 12.66 -10.16
CA ILE A 159 3.95 13.82 -9.31
C ILE A 159 4.34 13.32 -7.91
N PRO A 160 5.42 13.84 -7.29
CA PRO A 160 5.87 13.42 -5.97
C PRO A 160 4.77 13.42 -4.90
N GLY A 161 4.80 12.44 -3.99
CA GLY A 161 3.77 12.25 -2.98
C GLY A 161 3.59 13.44 -2.03
N ASP A 162 4.68 14.10 -1.67
CA ASP A 162 4.71 15.32 -0.83
C ASP A 162 4.09 16.54 -1.55
N VAL A 163 4.26 16.63 -2.87
CA VAL A 163 3.63 17.66 -3.70
C VAL A 163 2.14 17.38 -3.84
N ARG A 164 1.75 16.13 -4.11
CA ARG A 164 0.34 15.73 -4.21
C ARG A 164 -0.41 15.94 -2.89
N TYR A 165 0.21 15.60 -1.76
CA TYR A 165 -0.33 15.84 -0.42
C TYR A 165 -0.79 17.29 -0.23
N LYS A 166 0.04 18.27 -0.62
CA LYS A 166 -0.32 19.69 -0.55
C LYS A 166 -1.58 20.03 -1.34
N THR A 167 -1.77 19.41 -2.52
CA THR A 167 -2.97 19.62 -3.33
C THR A 167 -4.22 19.03 -2.69
N TYR A 168 -4.09 17.91 -1.96
CA TYR A 168 -5.20 17.28 -1.26
C TYR A 168 -5.67 18.11 -0.06
N GLU A 169 -4.75 18.67 0.71
CA GLU A 169 -5.08 19.53 1.85
C GLU A 169 -5.82 20.80 1.41
N VAL A 170 -5.37 21.46 0.32
CA VAL A 170 -6.09 22.61 -0.24
C VAL A 170 -7.50 22.20 -0.69
N LEU A 171 -7.64 21.08 -1.41
CA LEU A 171 -8.97 20.62 -1.85
C LEU A 171 -9.88 20.26 -0.68
N LYS A 172 -9.35 19.63 0.38
CA LYS A 172 -10.07 19.34 1.62
C LYS A 172 -10.59 20.62 2.26
N GLU A 173 -9.77 21.66 2.37
CA GLU A 173 -10.16 22.95 2.92
C GLU A 173 -11.19 23.68 2.06
N GLU A 174 -10.98 23.73 0.74
CA GLU A 174 -11.88 24.43 -0.20
C GLU A 174 -13.27 23.78 -0.28
N THR A 175 -13.32 22.44 -0.18
CA THR A 175 -14.58 21.71 -0.28
C THR A 175 -15.30 21.62 1.06
N ALA A 176 -14.56 21.58 2.16
CA ALA A 176 -15.06 21.49 3.54
C ALA A 176 -16.24 20.50 3.70
N ASN A 177 -16.21 19.40 2.94
CA ASN A 177 -17.33 18.49 2.83
C ASN A 177 -17.36 17.52 4.03
N PRO A 178 -18.39 17.55 4.89
CA PRO A 178 -18.43 16.74 6.09
C PRO A 178 -18.58 15.24 5.82
N LYS A 179 -18.97 14.84 4.60
CA LYS A 179 -19.03 13.44 4.18
C LYS A 179 -17.71 12.90 3.61
N VAL A 180 -16.64 13.70 3.57
CA VAL A 180 -15.36 13.33 2.96
C VAL A 180 -14.23 13.40 3.98
N PHE A 181 -13.69 12.24 4.32
CA PHE A 181 -12.55 12.05 5.20
C PHE A 181 -11.29 11.89 4.36
N TRP A 182 -10.22 12.59 4.73
CA TRP A 182 -8.95 12.58 4.00
C TRP A 182 -7.85 12.00 4.89
N GLU A 183 -7.30 10.87 4.47
CA GLU A 183 -6.20 10.20 5.15
C GLU A 183 -5.15 9.74 4.13
N TYR A 184 -3.89 9.63 4.54
CA TYR A 184 -2.78 9.42 3.60
C TYR A 184 -2.10 8.07 3.83
N LEU A 185 -2.05 7.27 2.77
CA LEU A 185 -1.57 5.90 2.84
C LEU A 185 -0.07 5.82 2.50
N PRO A 186 0.80 5.35 3.41
CA PRO A 186 2.22 5.13 3.13
C PRO A 186 2.45 3.76 2.44
N TYR A 187 1.77 3.53 1.32
CA TYR A 187 1.90 2.31 0.53
C TYR A 187 2.91 2.50 -0.60
N SER A 188 3.67 1.46 -0.91
CA SER A 188 4.52 1.40 -2.11
C SER A 188 3.77 0.64 -3.18
N MET A 189 3.36 1.33 -4.24
CA MET A 189 2.62 0.69 -5.32
C MET A 189 3.50 -0.22 -6.17
N HIS A 190 2.89 -1.29 -6.66
CA HIS A 190 3.51 -2.32 -7.49
C HIS A 190 3.09 -2.25 -8.96
N MET A 191 2.10 -1.41 -9.26
CA MET A 191 1.44 -1.29 -10.56
C MET A 191 0.90 -2.63 -11.07
N ALA A 192 0.46 -3.53 -10.18
CA ALA A 192 0.07 -4.91 -10.49
C ALA A 192 -1.42 -5.05 -10.86
N GLY A 193 -2.06 -3.96 -11.29
CA GLY A 193 -3.42 -3.95 -11.84
C GLY A 193 -4.44 -4.71 -10.98
N PRO A 194 -5.10 -5.77 -11.50
CA PRO A 194 -6.12 -6.52 -10.77
C PRO A 194 -5.65 -7.11 -9.42
N ARG A 195 -4.38 -7.55 -9.32
CA ARG A 195 -3.84 -8.10 -8.07
C ARG A 195 -3.61 -7.02 -7.02
N GLU A 196 -3.21 -5.84 -7.46
CA GLU A 196 -3.06 -4.70 -6.56
C GLU A 196 -4.41 -4.13 -6.13
N ALA A 197 -5.45 -4.23 -6.97
CA ALA A 197 -6.80 -3.89 -6.57
C ALA A 197 -7.27 -4.75 -5.39
N ILE A 198 -6.96 -6.05 -5.38
CA ILE A 198 -7.21 -6.94 -4.22
C ILE A 198 -6.44 -6.43 -3.00
N GLN A 199 -5.15 -6.11 -3.15
CA GLN A 199 -4.33 -5.58 -2.06
C GLN A 199 -4.92 -4.27 -1.51
N HIS A 200 -5.37 -3.36 -2.38
CA HIS A 200 -6.03 -2.12 -2.01
C HIS A 200 -7.34 -2.35 -1.26
N MET A 201 -8.18 -3.30 -1.70
CA MET A 201 -9.41 -3.65 -0.98
C MET A 201 -9.10 -4.17 0.42
N MET A 202 -8.12 -5.05 0.56
CA MET A 202 -7.70 -5.56 1.87
C MET A 202 -7.17 -4.48 2.79
N ILE A 203 -6.30 -3.61 2.26
CA ILE A 203 -5.77 -2.47 3.01
C ILE A 203 -6.94 -1.62 3.48
N ARG A 204 -7.84 -1.19 2.60
CA ARG A 204 -8.94 -0.28 2.97
C ARG A 204 -9.88 -0.92 3.98
N LYS A 205 -10.27 -2.18 3.77
CA LYS A 205 -11.01 -2.96 4.75
C LYS A 205 -10.36 -2.95 6.14
N ASN A 206 -9.03 -2.97 6.23
CA ASN A 206 -8.32 -2.90 7.51
C ASN A 206 -8.39 -1.51 8.17
N TYR A 207 -8.54 -0.44 7.40
CA TYR A 207 -8.63 0.96 7.87
C TYR A 207 -10.05 1.41 8.24
N GLY A 208 -11.08 0.61 7.95
CA GLY A 208 -12.49 0.96 8.19
C GLY A 208 -13.28 0.97 6.90
#